data_AF-W9YFW3-F1
#
_entry.id   AF-W9YFW3-F1
#
_cell.length_a   1.000
_cell.length_b   1.000
_cell.length_c   1.000
_cell.angle_alpha   90.00
_cell.angle_beta   90.00
_cell.angle_gamma   90.00
#
_symmetry.space_group_name_H-M   'P 1'
#
loop_
_entity.id
_entity.type
_entity.pdbx_description
1 polymer ?
#
loop_
_entity_poly.entity_id
_entity_poly.type
_entity_poly.pdbx_seq_one_letter_code
_entity_poly.pdbx_strand_id
1 'polypeptide(L)'
;MYPFLHLLPNGSLFIFADRSSEIFDVSGNRTVKTMPMMPGMHRTYPNTGGSVMLPLRKENRYEAEIMICGGGSVQEHDSLCDASCGRLKPTSQTPTWEMTTMPEPRGMVEGLLLLDGNILWINGCQRGSQGFGLATAPALEALIYNPRTNEWAVSGRTRIARLYHSVAMMLLDGTVLIAGSNPNEQPLLESEVDVHDQSRAFPTEFRVEIYTPAYLRGAYPSRRPTDIRLSTLELDMKTRFSVEFDLENQTLSHLDIILYAGGFITHSLHMGQVMVYLDHSGWGDVGEGRKRVEVDMPGVIQLAPGPYVVYVVANGVPGVGQFVTLKV
;
A
#
# COMPACT_ATOMS: atom_id res chain seq x y z
N MET A 1 6.50 12.06 15.94
CA MET A 1 6.09 12.68 14.65
C MET A 1 5.60 11.54 13.77
N TYR A 2 4.58 11.75 12.92
CA TYR A 2 4.09 10.74 11.95
C TYR A 2 3.75 9.34 12.52
N PRO A 3 2.73 9.19 13.40
CA PRO A 3 2.23 7.87 13.78
C PRO A 3 1.57 7.17 12.59
N PHE A 4 1.58 5.83 12.58
CA PHE A 4 0.80 5.05 11.63
C PHE A 4 -0.67 5.02 12.07
N LEU A 5 -1.56 5.44 11.19
CA LEU A 5 -2.99 5.54 11.45
C LEU A 5 -3.77 4.74 10.41
N HIS A 6 -4.61 3.82 10.87
CA HIS A 6 -5.51 3.04 10.01
C HIS A 6 -6.94 3.14 10.54
N LEU A 7 -7.88 3.54 9.68
CA LEU A 7 -9.32 3.46 10.01
C LEU A 7 -9.75 2.00 9.94
N LEU A 8 -10.16 1.45 11.08
CA LEU A 8 -10.61 0.06 11.16
C LEU A 8 -12.06 -0.08 10.67
N PRO A 9 -12.45 -1.28 10.20
CA PRO A 9 -13.80 -1.57 9.71
C PRO A 9 -14.94 -1.23 10.66
N ASN A 10 -14.69 -1.20 11.98
CA ASN A 10 -15.69 -0.84 12.98
C ASN A 10 -15.77 0.68 13.27
N GLY A 11 -15.02 1.52 12.54
CA GLY A 11 -14.96 2.97 12.72
C GLY A 11 -13.94 3.48 13.74
N SER A 12 -13.28 2.59 14.47
CA SER A 12 -12.20 2.97 15.40
C SER A 12 -10.87 3.20 14.66
N LEU A 13 -9.95 3.93 15.28
CA LEU A 13 -8.61 4.15 14.71
C LEU A 13 -7.61 3.21 15.35
N PHE A 14 -6.84 2.49 14.54
CA PHE A 14 -5.59 1.91 15.00
C PHE A 14 -4.50 2.98 14.94
N ILE A 15 -3.84 3.20 16.07
CA ILE A 15 -2.74 4.16 16.22
C ILE A 15 -1.51 3.37 16.60
N PHE A 16 -0.42 3.53 15.85
CA PHE A 16 0.87 2.96 16.17
C PHE A 16 1.94 4.05 16.20
N ALA A 17 2.72 4.07 17.29
CA ALA A 17 3.82 4.99 17.50
C ALA A 17 4.99 4.23 18.13
N ASP A 18 6.18 4.45 17.58
CA ASP A 18 7.42 3.77 17.97
C ASP A 18 7.35 2.24 17.82
N ARG A 19 6.90 1.54 18.88
CA ARG A 19 6.69 0.08 18.95
C ARG A 19 5.36 -0.28 19.61
N SER A 20 4.60 0.73 20.03
CA SER A 20 3.37 0.60 20.79
C SER A 20 2.19 0.89 19.89
N SER A 21 1.06 0.24 20.15
CA SER A 21 -0.18 0.54 19.44
C SER A 21 -1.42 0.37 20.29
N GLU A 22 -2.47 1.05 19.85
CA GLU A 22 -3.79 1.00 20.46
C GLU A 22 -4.90 1.11 19.42
N ILE A 23 -6.10 0.68 19.82
CA ILE A 23 -7.36 1.08 19.18
C ILE A 23 -7.91 2.26 19.97
N PHE A 24 -8.19 3.36 19.27
CA PHE A 24 -8.75 4.58 19.80
C PHE A 24 -10.17 4.81 19.27
N ASP A 25 -11.11 5.06 20.17
CA ASP A 25 -12.48 5.46 19.87
C ASP A 25 -12.53 6.99 19.83
N VAL A 26 -12.61 7.56 18.61
CA VAL A 26 -12.57 9.00 18.38
C VAL A 26 -13.78 9.69 19.00
N SER A 27 -14.98 9.14 18.79
CA SER A 27 -16.23 9.71 19.31
C SER A 27 -16.29 9.67 20.83
N GLY A 28 -15.81 8.58 21.42
CA GLY A 28 -15.72 8.42 22.87
C GLY A 28 -14.48 9.06 23.52
N ASN A 29 -13.54 9.57 22.71
CA ASN A 29 -12.25 10.12 23.14
C ASN A 29 -11.50 9.24 24.15
N ARG A 30 -11.34 7.95 23.83
CA ARG A 30 -10.73 6.98 24.75
C ARG A 30 -10.02 5.84 24.03
N THR A 31 -8.97 5.32 24.67
CA THR A 31 -8.37 4.04 24.28
C THR A 31 -9.36 2.90 24.54
N VAL A 32 -9.65 2.13 23.51
CA VAL A 32 -10.46 0.91 23.59
C VAL A 32 -9.61 -0.26 24.02
N LYS A 33 -8.41 -0.37 23.45
CA LYS A 33 -7.52 -1.52 23.65
C LYS A 33 -6.08 -1.16 23.33
N THR A 34 -5.14 -1.54 24.19
CA THR A 34 -3.70 -1.50 23.89
C THR A 34 -3.24 -2.86 23.37
N MET A 35 -2.26 -2.84 22.47
CA MET A 35 -1.69 -4.04 21.85
C MET A 35 -0.38 -4.43 22.54
N PRO A 36 0.09 -5.69 22.41
CA PRO A 36 1.45 -6.02 22.79
C PRO A 36 2.46 -5.15 22.04
N MET A 37 3.58 -4.84 22.68
CA MET A 37 4.68 -4.13 22.04
C MET A 37 5.22 -4.96 20.87
N MET A 38 5.41 -4.32 19.72
CA MET A 38 5.96 -4.97 18.54
C MET A 38 7.44 -5.34 18.77
N PRO A 39 7.87 -6.59 18.47
CA PRO A 39 9.28 -6.94 18.46
C PRO A 39 10.08 -6.16 17.39
N GLY A 40 11.40 -6.07 17.57
CA GLY A 40 12.31 -5.33 16.68
C GLY A 40 12.58 -3.90 17.15
N MET A 41 13.01 -3.05 16.22
CA MET A 41 13.44 -1.67 16.45
C MET A 41 12.27 -0.67 16.36
N HIS A 42 12.59 0.62 16.48
CA HIS A 42 11.63 1.73 16.35
C HIS A 42 11.09 1.79 14.92
N ARG A 43 9.78 2.03 14.76
CA ARG A 43 9.12 2.01 13.43
C ARG A 43 8.59 3.35 12.95
N THR A 44 8.56 4.37 13.79
CA THR A 44 8.06 5.70 13.40
C THR A 44 9.18 6.73 13.40
N TYR A 45 8.90 7.91 12.85
CA TYR A 45 9.88 8.98 12.71
C TYR A 45 10.71 9.19 13.98
N PRO A 46 12.05 9.33 13.85
CA PRO A 46 12.84 9.40 12.59
C PRO A 46 13.25 8.03 12.02
N ASN A 47 12.96 6.94 12.73
CA ASN A 47 13.32 5.57 12.35
C ASN A 47 12.17 4.91 11.57
N THR A 48 11.58 5.64 10.63
CA THR A 48 10.31 5.28 10.00
C THR A 48 10.42 3.99 9.20
N GLY A 49 9.63 2.98 9.53
CA GLY A 49 9.30 1.85 8.67
C GLY A 49 8.08 2.18 7.79
N GLY A 50 7.46 1.16 7.20
CA GLY A 50 6.21 1.29 6.45
C GLY A 50 5.07 0.54 7.12
N SER A 51 3.83 0.99 6.89
CA SER A 51 2.64 0.29 7.38
C SER A 51 1.55 0.19 6.33
N VAL A 52 0.82 -0.93 6.34
CA VAL A 52 -0.32 -1.19 5.47
C VAL A 52 -1.39 -1.97 6.23
N MET A 53 -2.65 -1.64 6.00
CA MET A 53 -3.77 -2.53 6.32
C MET A 53 -3.97 -3.48 5.14
N LEU A 54 -3.91 -4.78 5.40
CA LEU A 54 -4.09 -5.81 4.37
C LEU A 54 -5.49 -5.71 3.73
N PRO A 55 -5.65 -6.20 2.49
CA PRO A 55 -6.92 -6.07 1.79
C PRO A 55 -8.08 -6.69 2.56
N LEU A 56 -9.18 -5.94 2.66
CA LEU A 56 -10.39 -6.36 3.34
C LEU A 56 -11.24 -7.23 2.40
N ARG A 57 -11.77 -8.32 2.94
CA ARG A 57 -12.45 -9.38 2.18
C ARG A 57 -13.65 -9.91 2.94
N LYS A 58 -14.71 -10.36 2.27
CA LYS A 58 -15.88 -10.90 2.97
C LYS A 58 -15.61 -12.26 3.63
N GLU A 59 -14.71 -13.07 3.06
CA GLU A 59 -14.40 -14.42 3.52
C GLU A 59 -13.90 -14.45 4.97
N ASN A 60 -13.17 -13.41 5.40
CA ASN A 60 -12.73 -13.23 6.78
C ASN A 60 -13.57 -12.20 7.54
N ARG A 61 -14.77 -11.87 7.06
CA ARG A 61 -15.68 -10.85 7.62
C ARG A 61 -15.04 -9.47 7.71
N TYR A 62 -14.23 -9.13 6.72
CA TYR A 62 -13.47 -7.89 6.64
C TYR A 62 -12.61 -7.65 7.88
N GLU A 63 -12.07 -8.70 8.49
CA GLU A 63 -11.17 -8.57 9.64
C GLU A 63 -9.92 -7.80 9.20
N ALA A 64 -9.68 -6.65 9.84
CA ALA A 64 -8.49 -5.86 9.58
C ALA A 64 -7.25 -6.56 10.13
N GLU A 65 -6.21 -6.57 9.32
CA GLU A 65 -4.88 -7.02 9.69
C GLU A 65 -3.88 -5.99 9.23
N ILE A 66 -2.99 -5.58 10.11
CA ILE A 66 -2.05 -4.49 9.86
C ILE A 66 -0.65 -5.08 9.83
N MET A 67 0.09 -4.77 8.77
CA MET A 67 1.47 -5.15 8.60
C MET A 67 2.36 -3.92 8.71
N ILE A 68 3.40 -4.02 9.55
CA ILE A 68 4.41 -2.98 9.74
C ILE A 68 5.77 -3.61 9.49
N CYS A 69 6.59 -2.97 8.66
CA CYS A 69 7.92 -3.45 8.29
C CYS A 69 8.98 -2.37 8.44
N GLY A 70 10.21 -2.80 8.68
CA GLY A 70 11.36 -1.91 8.60
C GLY A 70 11.44 -0.92 9.75
N GLY A 71 12.23 0.13 9.59
CA GLY A 71 12.52 1.10 10.65
C GLY A 71 13.99 1.03 11.05
N GLY A 72 14.33 1.48 12.25
CA GLY A 72 15.73 1.65 12.66
C GLY A 72 15.94 1.88 14.15
N SER A 73 17.21 1.94 14.55
CA SER A 73 17.59 2.02 15.96
C SER A 73 17.67 3.45 16.48
N VAL A 74 18.41 4.33 15.80
CA VAL A 74 18.73 5.68 16.28
C VAL A 74 18.82 6.65 15.10
N GLN A 75 18.62 7.93 15.37
CA GLN A 75 18.70 8.95 14.34
C GLN A 75 20.15 9.32 14.03
N GLU A 76 20.85 8.47 13.28
CA GLU A 76 22.28 8.64 12.96
C GLU A 76 22.59 8.15 11.54
N HIS A 77 23.74 8.57 10.98
CA HIS A 77 24.08 8.34 9.57
C HIS A 77 24.37 6.87 9.21
N ASP A 78 24.77 6.07 10.19
CA ASP A 78 25.15 4.66 10.02
C ASP A 78 24.31 3.72 10.91
N SER A 79 23.16 4.21 11.38
CA SER A 79 22.23 3.42 12.19
C SER A 79 21.77 2.19 11.41
N LEU A 80 21.68 1.04 12.06
CA LEU A 80 21.15 -0.15 11.43
C LEU A 80 19.65 0.01 11.20
N CYS A 81 19.21 -0.27 9.97
CA CYS A 81 17.80 -0.44 9.69
C CYS A 81 17.34 -1.86 10.08
N ASP A 82 16.04 -2.02 10.33
CA ASP A 82 15.43 -3.29 10.68
C ASP A 82 14.89 -4.00 9.44
N ALA A 83 15.01 -5.33 9.39
CA ALA A 83 14.41 -6.16 8.34
C ALA A 83 13.10 -6.79 8.78
N SER A 84 12.81 -6.80 10.08
CA SER A 84 11.64 -7.48 10.62
C SER A 84 10.34 -6.77 10.25
N CYS A 85 9.31 -7.58 10.09
CA CYS A 85 7.95 -7.20 9.83
C CYS A 85 7.02 -7.90 10.79
N GLY A 86 5.99 -7.23 11.26
CA GLY A 86 4.96 -7.81 12.12
C GLY A 86 3.58 -7.61 11.53
N ARG A 87 2.76 -8.65 11.58
CA ARG A 87 1.33 -8.62 11.28
C ARG A 87 0.53 -8.71 12.57
N LEU A 88 -0.51 -7.90 12.69
CA LEU A 88 -1.39 -7.86 13.86
C LEU A 88 -2.84 -7.73 13.41
N LYS A 89 -3.71 -8.54 14.02
CA LYS A 89 -5.17 -8.38 13.93
C LYS A 89 -5.66 -7.61 15.16
N PRO A 90 -5.80 -6.27 15.09
CA PRO A 90 -6.05 -5.44 16.28
C PRO A 90 -7.38 -5.76 16.96
N THR A 91 -8.40 -6.16 16.20
CA THR A 91 -9.74 -6.51 16.72
C THR A 91 -9.85 -7.94 17.26
N SER A 92 -8.80 -8.76 17.13
CA SER A 92 -8.75 -10.09 17.74
C SER A 92 -8.91 -9.99 19.26
N GLN A 93 -9.50 -11.00 19.89
CA GLN A 93 -9.62 -11.06 21.36
C GLN A 93 -8.23 -11.02 22.03
N THR A 94 -7.27 -11.74 21.47
CA THR A 94 -5.87 -11.83 21.93
C THR A 94 -4.92 -11.43 20.79
N PRO A 95 -4.70 -10.13 20.56
CA PRO A 95 -3.89 -9.64 19.45
C PRO A 95 -2.43 -10.00 19.72
N THR A 96 -1.78 -10.63 18.74
CA THR A 96 -0.37 -11.05 18.80
C THR A 96 0.33 -10.67 17.50
N TRP A 97 1.62 -10.35 17.60
CA TRP A 97 2.44 -10.03 16.42
C TRP A 97 2.95 -11.32 15.78
N GLU A 98 2.53 -11.57 14.55
CA GLU A 98 3.09 -12.62 13.69
C GLU A 98 4.26 -12.02 12.90
N MET A 99 5.47 -12.51 13.19
CA MET A 99 6.70 -11.92 12.66
C MET A 99 7.19 -12.63 11.39
N THR A 100 7.70 -11.85 10.46
CA THR A 100 8.46 -12.28 9.28
C THR A 100 9.62 -11.31 9.04
N THR A 101 10.45 -11.55 8.04
CA THR A 101 11.65 -10.74 7.77
C THR A 101 11.74 -10.46 6.29
N MET A 102 11.89 -9.18 5.92
CA MET A 102 12.24 -8.76 4.57
C MET A 102 13.58 -9.40 4.15
N PRO A 103 13.82 -9.62 2.85
CA PRO A 103 15.11 -10.10 2.36
C PRO A 103 16.31 -9.22 2.77
N GLU A 104 16.07 -7.94 3.06
CA GLU A 104 17.07 -6.98 3.51
C GLU A 104 16.47 -5.94 4.47
N PRO A 105 17.27 -5.33 5.36
CA PRO A 105 16.80 -4.27 6.26
C PRO A 105 16.42 -3.01 5.50
N ARG A 106 15.37 -2.32 5.95
CA ARG A 106 14.95 -1.06 5.34
C ARG A 106 14.40 -0.05 6.34
N GLY A 107 14.99 1.13 6.37
CA GLY A 107 14.38 2.35 6.90
C GLY A 107 13.78 3.15 5.76
N MET A 108 12.80 4.00 6.04
CA MET A 108 12.05 4.80 5.06
C MET A 108 11.29 3.97 4.00
N VAL A 109 11.00 2.70 4.31
CA VAL A 109 10.30 1.80 3.40
C VAL A 109 8.82 2.17 3.27
N GLU A 110 8.31 2.12 2.05
CA GLU A 110 6.90 2.36 1.72
C GLU A 110 6.20 1.05 1.40
N GLY A 111 5.00 0.85 1.95
CA GLY A 111 4.16 -0.33 1.71
C GLY A 111 2.92 0.03 0.90
N LEU A 112 2.71 -0.64 -0.23
CA LEU A 112 1.61 -0.39 -1.16
C LEU A 112 0.84 -1.66 -1.48
N LEU A 113 -0.48 -1.58 -1.46
CA LEU A 113 -1.35 -2.68 -1.85
C LEU A 113 -1.43 -2.76 -3.39
N LEU A 114 -1.18 -3.95 -3.93
CA LEU A 114 -1.30 -4.24 -5.37
C LEU A 114 -2.63 -4.94 -5.69
N LEU A 115 -3.09 -4.84 -6.94
CA LEU A 115 -4.42 -5.32 -7.36
C LEU A 115 -4.58 -6.84 -7.36
N ASP A 116 -3.50 -7.61 -7.17
CA ASP A 116 -3.52 -9.05 -6.95
C ASP A 116 -3.57 -9.42 -5.45
N GLY A 117 -3.57 -8.42 -4.56
CA GLY A 117 -3.58 -8.58 -3.12
C GLY A 117 -2.19 -8.79 -2.50
N ASN A 118 -1.12 -8.76 -3.31
CA ASN A 118 0.24 -8.68 -2.81
C ASN A 118 0.56 -7.26 -2.31
N ILE A 119 1.67 -7.12 -1.60
CA ILE A 119 2.15 -5.85 -1.07
C ILE A 119 3.52 -5.55 -1.67
N LEU A 120 3.66 -4.37 -2.28
CA LEU A 120 4.94 -3.83 -2.70
C LEU A 120 5.58 -3.07 -1.54
N TRP A 121 6.82 -3.45 -1.22
CA TRP A 121 7.70 -2.74 -0.29
C TRP A 121 8.87 -2.17 -1.07
N ILE A 122 9.01 -0.84 -1.10
CA ILE A 122 9.99 -0.14 -1.94
C ILE A 122 10.54 1.10 -1.23
N ASN A 123 11.55 1.70 -1.85
CA ASN A 123 12.27 2.87 -1.38
C ASN A 123 13.02 2.61 -0.07
N GLY A 124 13.75 3.63 0.37
CA GLY A 124 14.47 3.68 1.61
C GLY A 124 15.94 3.29 1.53
N CYS A 125 16.50 2.97 2.69
CA CYS A 125 17.92 2.68 2.88
C CYS A 125 18.11 1.48 3.80
N GLN A 126 19.25 0.82 3.68
CA GLN A 126 19.64 -0.27 4.58
C GLN A 126 20.36 0.26 5.83
N ARG A 127 20.85 1.50 5.80
CA ARG A 127 21.52 2.17 6.93
C ARG A 127 21.11 3.64 7.02
N GLY A 128 20.95 4.12 8.24
CA GLY A 128 20.57 5.49 8.54
C GLY A 128 19.14 5.65 9.03
N SER A 129 18.64 6.87 8.92
CA SER A 129 17.32 7.29 9.41
C SER A 129 16.76 8.44 8.56
N GLN A 130 15.51 8.85 8.80
CA GLN A 130 14.95 10.05 8.18
C GLN A 130 15.65 11.32 8.70
N GLY A 131 15.87 12.25 7.76
CA GLY A 131 16.57 13.51 8.00
C GLY A 131 17.60 13.78 6.91
N PHE A 132 18.19 14.97 6.95
CA PHE A 132 19.15 15.40 5.93
C PHE A 132 20.55 14.81 6.19
N GLY A 133 21.16 14.22 5.17
CA GLY A 133 22.49 13.62 5.27
C GLY A 133 22.59 12.41 6.20
N LEU A 134 21.49 11.74 6.54
CA LEU A 134 21.50 10.61 7.48
C LEU A 134 21.39 9.22 6.84
N ALA A 135 20.92 9.12 5.60
CA ALA A 135 20.71 7.82 4.97
C ALA A 135 21.92 7.38 4.15
N THR A 136 22.37 6.14 4.35
CA THR A 136 23.45 5.50 3.60
C THR A 136 22.99 4.14 3.07
N ALA A 137 23.70 3.58 2.08
CA ALA A 137 23.33 2.31 1.45
C ALA A 137 21.85 2.25 0.99
N PRO A 138 21.47 2.97 -0.08
CA PRO A 138 20.11 2.96 -0.60
C PRO A 138 19.62 1.54 -0.88
N ALA A 139 18.36 1.26 -0.52
CA ALA A 139 17.73 -0.01 -0.83
C ALA A 139 17.11 0.09 -2.23
N LEU A 140 17.61 -0.71 -3.18
CA LEU A 140 17.34 -0.53 -4.61
C LEU A 140 16.34 -1.54 -5.16
N GLU A 141 16.02 -2.56 -4.38
CA GLU A 141 15.15 -3.66 -4.78
C GLU A 141 13.67 -3.25 -4.60
N ALA A 142 12.80 -3.82 -5.43
CA ALA A 142 11.36 -3.82 -5.19
C ALA A 142 11.01 -5.17 -4.56
N LEU A 143 10.50 -5.16 -3.33
CA LEU A 143 10.16 -6.38 -2.59
C LEU A 143 8.65 -6.61 -2.67
N ILE A 144 8.25 -7.85 -2.93
CA ILE A 144 6.86 -8.27 -2.90
C ILE A 144 6.65 -9.19 -1.71
N TYR A 145 5.62 -8.92 -0.93
CA TYR A 145 5.12 -9.79 0.11
C TYR A 145 3.76 -10.36 -0.29
N ASN A 146 3.63 -11.69 -0.23
CA ASN A 146 2.36 -12.37 -0.42
C ASN A 146 1.73 -12.71 0.94
N PRO A 147 0.65 -12.02 1.35
CA PRO A 147 0.03 -12.24 2.66
C PRO A 147 -0.66 -13.60 2.79
N ARG A 148 -0.95 -14.30 1.69
CA ARG A 148 -1.58 -15.63 1.69
C ARG A 148 -0.58 -16.75 1.94
N THR A 149 0.64 -16.63 1.40
CA THR A 149 1.70 -17.64 1.56
C THR A 149 2.76 -17.26 2.59
N ASN A 150 2.76 -16.00 3.06
CA ASN A 150 3.77 -15.44 3.95
C ASN A 150 5.20 -15.45 3.33
N GLU A 151 5.28 -15.28 2.02
CA GLU A 151 6.53 -15.33 1.27
C GLU A 151 6.96 -13.94 0.77
N TRP A 152 8.27 -13.76 0.69
CA TRP A 152 8.93 -12.59 0.13
C TRP A 152 9.61 -12.92 -1.19
N ALA A 153 9.55 -11.99 -2.13
CA ALA A 153 10.27 -12.10 -3.40
C ALA A 153 10.83 -10.74 -3.83
N VAL A 154 11.97 -10.76 -4.52
CA VAL A 154 12.49 -9.58 -5.22
C VAL A 154 11.85 -9.53 -6.61
N SER A 155 11.21 -8.41 -6.96
CA SER A 155 10.43 -8.25 -8.20
C SER A 155 11.05 -7.29 -9.22
N GLY A 156 12.11 -6.57 -8.82
CA GLY A 156 12.82 -5.63 -9.67
C GLY A 156 13.90 -4.87 -8.90
N ARG A 157 14.69 -4.06 -9.60
CA ARG A 157 15.73 -3.23 -9.02
C ARG A 157 15.84 -1.90 -9.76
N THR A 158 15.93 -0.79 -9.04
CA THR A 158 16.22 0.55 -9.57
C THR A 158 17.72 0.88 -9.45
N ARG A 159 18.14 1.96 -10.11
CA ARG A 159 19.45 2.59 -9.92
C ARG A 159 19.33 3.96 -9.23
N ILE A 160 18.12 4.39 -8.91
CA ILE A 160 17.83 5.67 -8.29
C ILE A 160 17.66 5.46 -6.78
N ALA A 161 18.43 6.22 -5.99
CA ALA A 161 18.30 6.22 -4.55
C ALA A 161 17.04 6.99 -4.14
N ARG A 162 16.01 6.28 -3.66
CA ARG A 162 14.77 6.87 -3.15
C ARG A 162 14.83 6.90 -1.62
N LEU A 163 15.43 7.95 -1.07
CA LEU A 163 15.70 8.12 0.36
C LEU A 163 14.63 9.02 1.00
N TYR A 164 15.01 9.86 1.96
CA TYR A 164 14.10 10.82 2.59
C TYR A 164 13.37 11.67 1.54
N HIS A 165 12.08 11.94 1.78
CA HIS A 165 11.16 12.61 0.83
C HIS A 165 10.93 11.87 -0.50
N SER A 166 11.11 10.55 -0.57
CA SER A 166 10.52 9.74 -1.64
C SER A 166 9.04 9.46 -1.38
N VAL A 167 8.31 9.16 -2.45
CA VAL A 167 6.94 8.64 -2.40
C VAL A 167 6.72 7.55 -3.44
N ALA A 168 5.78 6.64 -3.17
CA ALA A 168 5.20 5.74 -4.16
C ALA A 168 3.67 5.74 -4.11
N MET A 169 2.98 5.55 -5.24
CA MET A 169 1.52 5.52 -5.32
C MET A 169 1.01 4.71 -6.52
N MET A 170 -0.06 3.93 -6.35
CA MET A 170 -0.70 3.22 -7.46
C MET A 170 -1.44 4.19 -8.40
N LEU A 171 -1.29 3.99 -9.70
CA LEU A 171 -1.98 4.71 -10.78
C LEU A 171 -3.21 3.95 -11.28
N LEU A 172 -4.10 4.66 -12.00
CA LEU A 172 -5.32 4.08 -12.58
C LEU A 172 -5.07 2.93 -13.54
N ASP A 173 -3.91 2.87 -14.18
CA ASP A 173 -3.55 1.76 -15.05
C ASP A 173 -2.99 0.55 -14.28
N GLY A 174 -3.03 0.57 -12.94
CA GLY A 174 -2.55 -0.51 -12.09
C GLY A 174 -1.02 -0.59 -11.96
N THR A 175 -0.28 0.36 -12.53
CA THR A 175 1.16 0.54 -12.27
C THR A 175 1.41 1.39 -11.02
N VAL A 176 2.65 1.48 -10.56
CA VAL A 176 3.03 2.28 -9.38
C VAL A 176 3.98 3.40 -9.79
N LEU A 177 3.57 4.64 -9.54
CA LEU A 177 4.40 5.83 -9.63
C LEU A 177 5.38 5.86 -8.46
N ILE A 178 6.65 6.18 -8.74
CA ILE A 178 7.69 6.38 -7.74
C ILE A 178 8.34 7.74 -8.03
N ALA A 179 8.35 8.64 -7.06
CA ALA A 179 8.80 10.00 -7.24
C ALA A 179 9.61 10.53 -6.06
N GLY A 180 10.31 11.63 -6.32
CA GLY A 180 11.14 12.33 -5.34
C GLY A 180 12.43 11.59 -4.99
N SER A 181 13.34 12.35 -4.41
CA SER A 181 13.87 12.15 -3.08
C SER A 181 14.63 13.44 -2.77
N ASN A 182 14.58 13.90 -1.53
CA ASN A 182 15.40 15.02 -1.10
C ASN A 182 16.03 14.73 0.26
N PRO A 183 17.17 14.02 0.29
CA PRO A 183 17.92 13.77 1.51
C PRO A 183 18.77 14.97 1.93
N ASN A 184 18.58 16.16 1.34
CA ASN A 184 19.42 17.34 1.52
C ASN A 184 18.62 18.52 2.11
N GLU A 185 19.30 19.37 2.90
CA GLU A 185 18.68 20.57 3.47
C GLU A 185 18.28 21.58 2.39
N GLN A 186 19.11 21.72 1.35
CA GLN A 186 18.84 22.51 0.14
C GLN A 186 18.86 21.59 -1.08
N PRO A 187 18.10 21.90 -2.15
CA PRO A 187 18.15 21.13 -3.38
C PRO A 187 19.59 21.02 -3.91
N LEU A 188 20.01 19.81 -4.24
CA LEU A 188 21.35 19.49 -4.72
C LEU A 188 21.26 18.92 -6.13
N LEU A 189 21.92 19.53 -7.10
CA LEU A 189 21.99 19.02 -8.47
C LEU A 189 23.02 17.89 -8.58
N GLU A 190 22.89 17.05 -9.60
CA GLU A 190 23.83 15.95 -9.88
C GLU A 190 25.29 16.45 -9.98
N SER A 191 25.51 17.63 -10.56
CA SER A 191 26.85 18.23 -10.70
C SER A 191 27.45 18.71 -9.38
N GLU A 192 26.65 18.80 -8.32
CA GLU A 192 27.04 19.29 -6.99
C GLU A 192 27.22 18.15 -5.99
N VAL A 193 26.98 16.91 -6.39
CA VAL A 193 27.16 15.72 -5.57
C VAL A 193 28.64 15.57 -5.19
N ASP A 194 28.88 15.35 -3.90
CA ASP A 194 30.17 14.95 -3.37
C ASP A 194 29.99 13.64 -2.58
N VAL A 195 30.46 12.53 -3.15
CA VAL A 195 30.35 11.21 -2.54
C VAL A 195 31.18 11.05 -1.26
N HIS A 196 32.08 11.99 -0.97
CA HIS A 196 32.87 12.02 0.25
C HIS A 196 32.26 12.91 1.35
N ASP A 197 31.24 13.70 1.02
CA ASP A 197 30.45 14.47 1.96
C ASP A 197 29.05 13.85 2.06
N GLN A 198 28.78 13.18 3.18
CA GLN A 198 27.52 12.49 3.40
C GLN A 198 26.29 13.42 3.31
N SER A 199 26.44 14.71 3.61
CA SER A 199 25.35 15.70 3.47
C SER A 199 25.04 16.07 2.00
N ARG A 200 25.88 15.60 1.07
CA ARG A 200 25.83 15.87 -0.37
C ARG A 200 26.04 14.61 -1.23
N ALA A 201 25.98 13.43 -0.63
CA ALA A 201 26.27 12.17 -1.29
C ALA A 201 25.18 11.73 -2.28
N PHE A 202 23.98 12.28 -2.15
CA PHE A 202 22.83 11.97 -3.00
C PHE A 202 22.19 13.25 -3.51
N PRO A 203 21.91 13.38 -4.82
CA PRO A 203 21.25 14.55 -5.38
C PRO A 203 19.79 14.61 -4.95
N THR A 204 19.17 15.78 -5.11
CA THR A 204 17.72 15.89 -5.12
C THR A 204 17.19 15.25 -6.40
N GLU A 205 16.30 14.28 -6.25
CA GLU A 205 15.81 13.46 -7.36
C GLU A 205 14.48 14.00 -7.90
N PHE A 206 14.53 14.54 -9.12
CA PHE A 206 13.38 15.09 -9.83
C PHE A 206 12.77 14.12 -10.85
N ARG A 207 13.46 13.02 -11.17
CA ARG A 207 12.95 11.98 -12.07
C ARG A 207 11.89 11.16 -11.38
N VAL A 208 11.00 10.63 -12.19
CA VAL A 208 9.92 9.74 -11.81
C VAL A 208 10.15 8.39 -12.46
N GLU A 209 9.84 7.31 -11.75
CA GLU A 209 9.84 5.95 -12.26
C GLU A 209 8.44 5.34 -12.19
N ILE A 210 8.17 4.38 -13.08
CA ILE A 210 6.99 3.53 -13.02
C ILE A 210 7.45 2.11 -12.73
N TYR A 211 6.96 1.53 -11.63
CA TYR A 211 7.04 0.11 -11.40
C TYR A 211 5.82 -0.58 -12.03
N THR A 212 6.06 -1.52 -12.93
CA THR A 212 5.03 -2.35 -13.56
C THR A 212 4.90 -3.67 -12.79
N PRO A 213 3.77 -3.94 -12.09
CA PRO A 213 3.56 -5.20 -11.37
C PRO A 213 3.46 -6.41 -12.30
N ALA A 214 3.65 -7.62 -11.75
CA ALA A 214 3.69 -8.86 -12.53
C ALA A 214 2.43 -9.08 -13.40
N TYR A 215 1.25 -8.69 -12.89
CA TYR A 215 -0.02 -8.75 -13.60
C TYR A 215 -0.13 -7.81 -14.82
N LEU A 216 0.87 -6.96 -15.10
CA LEU A 216 0.96 -6.11 -16.29
C LEU A 216 2.24 -6.36 -17.12
N ARG A 217 2.93 -7.50 -16.94
CA ARG A 217 4.15 -7.82 -17.70
C ARG A 217 3.87 -8.79 -18.84
N GLY A 218 4.78 -8.83 -19.82
CA GLY A 218 4.71 -9.80 -20.93
C GLY A 218 3.42 -9.66 -21.74
N ALA A 219 2.65 -10.74 -21.83
CA ALA A 219 1.40 -10.78 -22.60
C ALA A 219 0.15 -10.29 -21.83
N TYR A 220 0.26 -10.00 -20.53
CA TYR A 220 -0.91 -9.58 -19.73
C TYR A 220 -1.50 -8.21 -20.13
N PRO A 221 -0.72 -7.19 -20.58
CA PRO A 221 -1.29 -5.92 -21.03
C PRO A 221 -2.33 -6.04 -22.16
N SER A 222 -2.20 -7.01 -23.06
CA SER A 222 -3.18 -7.23 -24.13
C SER A 222 -4.40 -8.04 -23.68
N ARG A 223 -4.45 -8.44 -22.40
CA ARG A 223 -5.52 -9.26 -21.81
C ARG A 223 -6.41 -8.49 -20.85
N ARG A 224 -6.13 -7.20 -20.66
CA ARG A 224 -6.85 -6.34 -19.71
C ARG A 224 -8.33 -6.24 -20.10
N PRO A 225 -9.27 -6.25 -19.15
CA PRO A 225 -10.64 -5.85 -19.44
C PRO A 225 -10.68 -4.37 -19.87
N THR A 226 -11.51 -4.06 -20.86
CA THR A 226 -11.63 -2.72 -21.46
C THR A 226 -13.08 -2.24 -21.44
N ASP A 227 -13.33 -1.00 -21.90
CA ASP A 227 -14.65 -0.34 -21.89
C ASP A 227 -15.43 -0.54 -20.58
N ILE A 228 -14.75 -0.35 -19.45
CA ILE A 228 -15.33 -0.55 -18.12
C ILE A 228 -16.36 0.56 -17.87
N ARG A 229 -17.62 0.18 -17.64
CA ARG A 229 -18.72 1.09 -17.35
C ARG A 229 -19.43 0.68 -16.07
N LEU A 230 -19.53 1.62 -15.14
CA LEU A 230 -20.31 1.45 -13.92
C LEU A 230 -21.68 2.06 -14.14
N SER A 231 -22.74 1.45 -13.59
CA SER A 231 -24.09 2.03 -13.64
C SER A 231 -24.24 3.33 -12.84
N THR A 232 -23.30 3.61 -11.94
CA THR A 232 -23.21 4.86 -11.17
C THR A 232 -21.75 5.14 -10.80
N LEU A 233 -21.40 6.42 -10.67
CA LEU A 233 -20.12 6.87 -10.13
C LEU A 233 -20.23 7.37 -8.68
N GLU A 234 -21.44 7.36 -8.13
CA GLU A 234 -21.72 7.63 -6.73
C GLU A 234 -22.13 6.31 -6.07
N LEU A 235 -21.35 5.88 -5.08
CA LEU A 235 -21.58 4.65 -4.35
C LEU A 235 -22.05 4.97 -2.94
N ASP A 236 -23.01 4.20 -2.46
CA ASP A 236 -23.49 4.23 -1.08
C ASP A 236 -23.27 2.85 -0.45
N MET A 237 -23.00 2.82 0.86
CA MET A 237 -22.90 1.56 1.59
C MET A 237 -24.24 0.79 1.54
N LYS A 238 -24.18 -0.56 1.55
CA LYS A 238 -25.38 -1.44 1.48
C LYS A 238 -26.20 -1.32 0.17
N THR A 239 -25.62 -0.75 -0.88
CA THR A 239 -26.25 -0.71 -2.21
C THR A 239 -25.61 -1.69 -3.18
N ARG A 240 -26.20 -1.80 -4.38
CA ARG A 240 -25.65 -2.55 -5.50
C ARG A 240 -25.44 -1.64 -6.68
N PHE A 241 -24.43 -1.95 -7.48
CA PHE A 241 -24.23 -1.36 -8.78
C PHE A 241 -23.78 -2.42 -9.76
N SER A 242 -23.99 -2.16 -11.05
CA SER A 242 -23.53 -3.06 -12.11
C SER A 242 -22.25 -2.53 -12.74
N VAL A 243 -21.38 -3.44 -13.13
CA VAL A 243 -20.19 -3.16 -13.94
C VAL A 243 -20.29 -3.95 -15.23
N GLU A 244 -20.10 -3.26 -16.33
CA GLU A 244 -19.93 -3.87 -17.65
C GLU A 244 -18.51 -3.64 -18.15
N PHE A 245 -17.96 -4.60 -18.88
CA PHE A 245 -16.63 -4.50 -19.48
C PHE A 245 -16.49 -5.48 -20.63
N ASP A 246 -15.60 -5.14 -21.56
CA ASP A 246 -15.26 -6.00 -22.69
C ASP A 246 -14.06 -6.88 -22.33
N LEU A 247 -14.17 -8.17 -22.66
CA LEU A 247 -13.09 -9.14 -22.48
C LEU A 247 -12.89 -9.93 -23.78
N GLU A 248 -12.09 -9.36 -24.67
CA GLU A 248 -11.86 -9.94 -25.99
C GLU A 248 -10.99 -11.21 -25.92
N ASN A 249 -11.35 -12.19 -26.75
CA ASN A 249 -10.55 -13.40 -27.03
C ASN A 249 -10.14 -14.22 -25.79
N GLN A 250 -10.91 -14.12 -24.70
CA GLN A 250 -10.61 -14.81 -23.45
C GLN A 250 -11.88 -15.27 -22.74
N THR A 251 -11.83 -16.47 -22.17
CA THR A 251 -12.85 -16.94 -21.23
C THR A 251 -12.58 -16.35 -19.85
N LEU A 252 -13.59 -15.73 -19.25
CA LEU A 252 -13.52 -15.28 -17.86
C LEU A 252 -13.68 -16.48 -16.93
N SER A 253 -12.64 -16.78 -16.15
CA SER A 253 -12.63 -17.85 -15.13
C SER A 253 -12.55 -17.33 -13.70
N HIS A 254 -11.99 -16.14 -13.50
CA HIS A 254 -11.89 -15.49 -12.20
C HIS A 254 -12.13 -13.99 -12.34
N LEU A 255 -12.86 -13.39 -11.40
CA LEU A 255 -13.16 -11.98 -11.39
C LEU A 255 -13.00 -11.45 -9.97
N ASP A 256 -12.21 -10.39 -9.81
CA ASP A 256 -12.27 -9.54 -8.62
C ASP A 256 -12.76 -8.15 -9.03
N ILE A 257 -13.63 -7.59 -8.20
CA ILE A 257 -13.98 -6.17 -8.24
C ILE A 257 -13.40 -5.52 -6.99
N ILE A 258 -12.51 -4.54 -7.16
CA ILE A 258 -11.76 -3.95 -6.05
C ILE A 258 -12.14 -2.49 -5.92
N LEU A 259 -12.57 -2.09 -4.72
CA LEU A 259 -12.66 -0.69 -4.31
C LEU A 259 -11.36 -0.29 -3.63
N TYR A 260 -10.68 0.72 -4.16
CA TYR A 260 -9.36 1.14 -3.70
C TYR A 260 -9.32 2.64 -3.44
N ALA A 261 -8.68 3.05 -2.34
CA ALA A 261 -8.19 4.41 -2.16
C ALA A 261 -6.70 4.35 -1.86
N GLY A 262 -5.90 5.10 -2.61
CA GLY A 262 -4.45 5.20 -2.38
C GLY A 262 -4.08 6.14 -1.23
N GLY A 263 -5.03 6.98 -0.82
CA GLY A 263 -4.82 7.97 0.23
C GLY A 263 -3.82 9.05 -0.16
N PHE A 264 -3.10 9.56 0.83
CA PHE A 264 -2.02 10.53 0.67
C PHE A 264 -0.72 9.95 1.21
N ILE A 265 0.41 10.34 0.62
CA ILE A 265 1.73 9.80 0.95
C ILE A 265 2.74 10.91 1.13
N THR A 266 3.48 10.86 2.24
CA THR A 266 4.68 11.68 2.47
C THR A 266 5.52 11.07 3.58
N HIS A 267 6.83 11.27 3.58
CA HIS A 267 7.72 10.82 4.66
C HIS A 267 7.59 9.32 4.99
N SER A 268 7.38 8.48 3.97
CA SER A 268 7.11 7.04 4.09
C SER A 268 5.80 6.67 4.83
N LEU A 269 4.91 7.64 5.04
CA LEU A 269 3.62 7.47 5.70
C LEU A 269 2.48 7.51 4.69
N HIS A 270 1.77 6.39 4.53
CA HIS A 270 0.52 6.32 3.77
C HIS A 270 -0.66 6.59 4.71
N MET A 271 -1.44 7.64 4.43
CA MET A 271 -2.65 7.99 5.16
C MET A 271 -3.88 7.68 4.32
N GLY A 272 -4.75 6.78 4.80
CA GLY A 272 -6.02 6.48 4.14
C GLY A 272 -5.94 5.47 2.99
N GLN A 273 -4.83 4.76 2.83
CA GLN A 273 -4.75 3.63 1.90
C GLN A 273 -5.69 2.50 2.38
N VAL A 274 -6.61 2.08 1.53
CA VAL A 274 -7.51 0.94 1.79
C VAL A 274 -7.84 0.20 0.50
N MET A 275 -7.93 -1.11 0.59
CA MET A 275 -8.35 -1.99 -0.51
C MET A 275 -9.45 -2.93 0.00
N VAL A 276 -10.59 -2.93 -0.69
CA VAL A 276 -11.72 -3.80 -0.38
C VAL A 276 -12.05 -4.62 -1.61
N TYR A 277 -12.01 -5.94 -1.49
CA TYR A 277 -12.55 -6.84 -2.50
C TYR A 277 -14.06 -6.88 -2.31
N LEU A 278 -14.79 -6.42 -3.31
CA LEU A 278 -16.24 -6.36 -3.32
C LEU A 278 -16.82 -7.71 -3.76
N ASP A 279 -17.90 -8.08 -3.11
CA ASP A 279 -18.69 -9.25 -3.49
C ASP A 279 -19.44 -9.00 -4.79
N HIS A 280 -19.70 -10.08 -5.54
CA HIS A 280 -20.53 -10.03 -6.72
C HIS A 280 -21.33 -11.31 -6.92
N SER A 281 -22.46 -11.23 -7.62
CA SER A 281 -23.39 -12.36 -7.84
C SER A 281 -23.04 -13.24 -9.04
N GLY A 282 -21.75 -13.30 -9.42
CA GLY A 282 -21.29 -13.87 -10.69
C GLY A 282 -21.39 -12.90 -11.87
N TRP A 283 -21.02 -13.35 -13.06
CA TRP A 283 -21.05 -12.54 -14.29
C TRP A 283 -21.90 -13.20 -15.38
N GLY A 284 -22.54 -12.37 -16.19
CA GLY A 284 -23.29 -12.77 -17.37
C GLY A 284 -22.67 -12.23 -18.65
N ASP A 285 -23.05 -12.83 -19.78
CA ASP A 285 -22.72 -12.36 -21.13
C ASP A 285 -23.87 -11.48 -21.65
N VAL A 286 -23.54 -10.27 -22.11
CA VAL A 286 -24.51 -9.34 -22.71
C VAL A 286 -24.38 -9.22 -24.23
N GLY A 287 -23.53 -10.05 -24.84
CA GLY A 287 -23.27 -10.11 -26.28
C GLY A 287 -21.88 -9.58 -26.66
N GLU A 288 -21.36 -10.02 -27.80
CA GLU A 288 -20.13 -9.48 -28.42
C GLU A 288 -18.86 -9.50 -27.53
N GLY A 289 -18.78 -10.41 -26.56
CA GLY A 289 -17.64 -10.50 -25.64
C GLY A 289 -17.71 -9.56 -24.44
N ARG A 290 -18.81 -8.81 -24.29
CA ARG A 290 -19.10 -7.95 -23.15
C ARG A 290 -19.66 -8.74 -21.99
N LYS A 291 -19.11 -8.50 -20.81
CA LYS A 291 -19.51 -9.09 -19.53
C LYS A 291 -20.27 -8.06 -18.71
N ARG A 292 -21.23 -8.54 -17.91
CA ARG A 292 -21.92 -7.75 -16.88
C ARG A 292 -21.87 -8.47 -15.54
N VAL A 293 -21.61 -7.72 -14.48
CA VAL A 293 -21.58 -8.22 -13.11
C VAL A 293 -22.37 -7.28 -12.19
N GLU A 294 -23.15 -7.83 -11.27
CA GLU A 294 -23.77 -7.06 -10.19
C GLU A 294 -22.89 -7.16 -8.94
N VAL A 295 -22.53 -6.01 -8.37
CA VAL A 295 -21.55 -5.85 -7.29
C VAL A 295 -22.25 -5.33 -6.04
N ASP A 296 -21.94 -5.91 -4.89
CA ASP A 296 -22.50 -5.55 -3.59
C ASP A 296 -21.52 -4.66 -2.79
N MET A 297 -21.95 -3.45 -2.43
CA MET A 297 -21.22 -2.63 -1.46
C MET A 297 -21.39 -3.19 -0.04
N PRO A 298 -20.31 -3.27 0.76
CA PRO A 298 -20.38 -3.90 2.07
C PRO A 298 -21.29 -3.13 3.03
N GLY A 299 -21.97 -3.87 3.91
CA GLY A 299 -22.90 -3.30 4.89
C GLY A 299 -22.43 -3.35 6.34
N VAL A 300 -21.26 -3.94 6.60
CA VAL A 300 -20.76 -4.27 7.94
C VAL A 300 -19.48 -3.56 8.31
N ILE A 301 -18.90 -2.79 7.38
CA ILE A 301 -17.68 -2.01 7.59
C ILE A 301 -17.96 -0.53 7.45
N GLN A 302 -17.08 0.30 8.01
CA GLN A 302 -17.02 1.73 7.80
C GLN A 302 -15.82 2.04 6.90
N LEU A 303 -16.04 2.96 5.98
CA LEU A 303 -15.02 3.52 5.09
C LEU A 303 -15.14 5.04 5.18
N ALA A 304 -14.04 5.76 4.94
CA ALA A 304 -14.11 7.22 4.90
C ALA A 304 -14.86 7.66 3.62
N PRO A 305 -15.74 8.67 3.68
CA PRO A 305 -16.34 9.24 2.47
C PRO A 305 -15.27 9.91 1.60
N GLY A 306 -15.50 9.96 0.28
CA GLY A 306 -14.61 10.65 -0.65
C GLY A 306 -14.28 9.84 -1.91
N PRO A 307 -13.16 10.18 -2.59
CA PRO A 307 -12.80 9.55 -3.85
C PRO A 307 -12.22 8.15 -3.65
N TYR A 308 -12.70 7.21 -4.45
CA TYR A 308 -12.17 5.86 -4.58
C TYR A 308 -12.02 5.51 -6.07
N VAL A 309 -11.38 4.38 -6.33
CA VAL A 309 -11.24 3.80 -7.65
C VAL A 309 -11.80 2.38 -7.61
N VAL A 310 -12.69 2.06 -8.56
CA VAL A 310 -13.12 0.69 -8.81
C VAL A 310 -12.24 0.09 -9.89
N TYR A 311 -11.60 -1.05 -9.59
CA TYR A 311 -10.85 -1.86 -10.54
C TYR A 311 -11.59 -3.15 -10.85
N VAL A 312 -11.63 -3.51 -12.13
CA VAL A 312 -12.04 -4.83 -12.61
C VAL A 312 -10.78 -5.65 -12.86
N VAL A 313 -10.62 -6.78 -12.18
CA VAL A 313 -9.50 -7.69 -12.36
C VAL A 313 -10.02 -9.00 -12.95
N ALA A 314 -9.87 -9.17 -14.26
CA ALA A 314 -10.30 -10.35 -14.99
C ALA A 314 -9.13 -11.32 -15.13
N ASN A 315 -9.28 -12.56 -14.65
CA ASN A 315 -8.24 -13.60 -14.70
C ASN A 315 -6.89 -13.14 -14.14
N GLY A 316 -6.90 -12.31 -13.09
CA GLY A 316 -5.69 -11.75 -12.47
C GLY A 316 -5.09 -10.54 -13.21
N VAL A 317 -5.73 -10.03 -14.27
CA VAL A 317 -5.27 -8.86 -15.03
C VAL A 317 -6.23 -7.67 -14.82
N PRO A 318 -5.75 -6.54 -14.29
CA PRO A 318 -6.61 -5.38 -14.03
C PRO A 318 -6.87 -4.55 -15.30
N GLY A 319 -8.08 -4.05 -15.45
CA GLY A 319 -8.40 -2.96 -16.38
C GLY A 319 -7.93 -1.62 -15.85
N VAL A 320 -8.27 -0.54 -16.56
CA VAL A 320 -8.03 0.83 -16.06
C VAL A 320 -9.12 1.17 -15.03
N GLY A 321 -8.70 1.62 -13.85
CA GLY A 321 -9.58 1.96 -12.74
C GLY A 321 -10.53 3.12 -13.06
N GLN A 322 -11.74 3.04 -12.52
CA GLN A 322 -12.78 4.05 -12.68
C GLN A 322 -12.97 4.83 -11.37
N PHE A 323 -12.84 6.16 -11.41
CA PHE A 323 -13.09 6.99 -10.24
C PHE A 323 -14.57 6.94 -9.84
N VAL A 324 -14.81 6.82 -8.54
CA VAL A 324 -16.12 6.90 -7.92
C VAL A 324 -16.05 7.76 -6.66
N THR A 325 -17.18 8.29 -6.23
CA THR A 325 -17.33 8.95 -4.93
C THR A 325 -18.10 8.03 -3.99
N LEU A 326 -17.51 7.67 -2.87
CA LEU A 326 -18.22 7.00 -1.78
C LEU A 326 -18.91 8.03 -0.89
N LYS A 327 -20.23 7.89 -0.76
CA LYS A 327 -21.07 8.59 0.19
C LYS A 327 -21.29 7.68 1.41
N VAL A 328 -21.23 8.28 2.60
CA VAL A 328 -21.37 7.60 3.89
C VAL A 328 -22.32 8.41 4.75
#